data_AF-A0AAU4FNM6-F1
#
_entry.id   AF-A0AAU4FNM6-F1
#
_cell.length_a   1.000
_cell.length_b   1.000
_cell.length_c   1.000
_cell.angle_alpha   90.00
_cell.angle_beta   90.00
_cell.angle_gamma   90.00
#
_symmetry.space_group_name_H-M   'P 1'
#
loop_
_entity.id
_entity.type
_entity.pdbx_description
1 polymer ?
#
loop_
_entity_poly.entity_id
_entity_poly.type
_entity_poly.pdbx_seq_one_letter_code
_entity_poly.pdbx_strand_id
1 'polypeptide(L)'
;MEPVAWASVHEFVIGSVERPKTAKRTRSGFGPRAVRVPQGDKDMCVLAPCAYVATSEKHSLPSAPALTLYEDVDQQRLLCYVETPQELDGERHHVVRDAQDQVIGTLRRVPPKRPFKHTWRIDQPGHPEIVGRNELASGSAKEVAGRAAGRFVSGVFDDMLNPGEGDSPTKYRSLEWRSGDDIVITSEGSTKVNVRADWVDRRLAFAFALIGDN
;
A
#
# COMPACT_ATOMS: atom_id res chain seq x y z
N MET A 1 13.32 10.81 14.81
CA MET A 1 12.28 9.77 14.96
C MET A 1 12.94 8.48 14.51
N GLU A 2 12.85 7.42 15.31
CA GLU A 2 13.48 6.15 14.94
C GLU A 2 12.66 5.45 13.85
N PRO A 3 13.28 4.95 12.77
CA PRO A 3 12.58 4.22 11.73
C PRO A 3 11.99 2.89 12.25
N VAL A 4 10.80 2.54 11.79
CA VAL A 4 10.18 1.24 12.10
C VAL A 4 10.78 0.17 11.19
N ALA A 5 11.06 -1.03 11.74
CA ALA A 5 11.52 -2.16 10.94
C ALA A 5 10.47 -2.53 9.88
N TRP A 6 10.83 -2.37 8.60
CA TRP A 6 9.89 -2.51 7.49
C TRP A 6 9.30 -3.92 7.36
N ALA A 7 10.06 -4.96 7.73
CA ALA A 7 9.66 -6.35 7.56
C ALA A 7 8.49 -6.77 8.46
N SER A 8 8.32 -6.10 9.61
CA SER A 8 7.23 -6.35 10.56
C SER A 8 6.02 -5.44 10.35
N VAL A 9 5.97 -4.67 9.26
CA VAL A 9 4.88 -3.72 9.02
C VAL A 9 3.62 -4.47 8.59
N HIS A 10 2.53 -4.20 9.30
CA HIS A 10 1.19 -4.73 9.00
C HIS A 10 0.21 -3.65 8.58
N GLU A 11 0.44 -2.40 8.92
CA GLU A 11 -0.40 -1.27 8.51
C GLU A 11 0.51 -0.11 8.13
N PHE A 12 0.25 0.49 6.97
CA PHE A 12 1.00 1.65 6.52
C PHE A 12 0.20 2.56 5.60
N VAL A 13 0.73 3.78 5.45
CA VAL A 13 0.31 4.81 4.49
C VAL A 13 1.55 5.32 3.75
N ILE A 14 1.36 5.97 2.60
CA ILE A 14 2.47 6.63 1.89
C ILE A 14 2.22 8.13 1.85
N GLY A 15 3.21 8.92 2.29
CA GLY A 15 3.09 10.37 2.23
C GLY A 15 4.18 11.12 2.97
N SER A 16 4.02 12.44 3.02
CA SER A 16 4.96 13.36 3.69
C SER A 16 4.48 13.81 5.07
N VAL A 17 3.27 13.42 5.49
CA VAL A 17 2.73 13.76 6.81
C VAL A 17 3.38 12.87 7.88
N GLU A 18 4.05 13.48 8.85
CA GLU A 18 4.65 12.78 10.01
C GLU A 18 3.74 12.81 11.23
N ARG A 19 3.08 13.94 11.42
CA ARG A 19 2.27 14.22 12.59
C ARG A 19 0.96 14.75 12.08
N PRO A 20 -0.06 13.91 11.87
CA PRO A 20 -1.36 14.40 11.43
C PRO A 20 -1.94 15.38 12.46
N LYS A 21 -2.85 16.22 12.00
CA LYS A 21 -3.68 17.05 12.86
C LYS A 21 -4.54 16.13 13.74
N THR A 22 -4.64 16.46 15.01
CA THR A 22 -5.42 15.69 16.01
C THR A 22 -6.23 16.66 16.87
N ALA A 23 -7.11 16.15 17.73
CA ALA A 23 -7.81 16.99 18.71
C ALA A 23 -6.83 17.78 19.61
N LYS A 24 -5.68 17.18 19.96
CA LYS A 24 -4.62 17.80 20.77
C LYS A 24 -3.54 18.50 19.96
N ARG A 25 -3.54 18.37 18.63
CA ARG A 25 -2.52 18.95 17.73
C ARG A 25 -3.17 19.68 16.57
N THR A 26 -3.15 21.01 16.62
CA THR A 26 -3.87 21.86 15.66
C THR A 26 -3.22 21.99 14.28
N ARG A 27 -1.95 21.58 14.13
CA ARG A 27 -1.19 21.64 12.86
C ARG A 27 -0.54 20.31 12.52
N SER A 28 -0.53 19.99 11.23
CA SER A 28 0.21 18.84 10.72
C SER A 28 1.72 19.13 10.70
N GLY A 29 2.53 18.14 11.08
CA GLY A 29 3.97 18.12 10.85
C GLY A 29 4.29 17.29 9.62
N PHE A 30 5.26 17.75 8.83
CA PHE A 30 5.68 17.12 7.58
C PHE A 30 7.15 16.75 7.61
N GLY A 31 7.52 15.75 6.81
CA GLY A 31 8.89 15.34 6.57
C GLY A 31 9.04 14.70 5.19
N PRO A 32 10.15 13.98 4.94
CA PRO A 32 10.40 13.32 3.65
C PRO A 32 9.25 12.37 3.25
N ARG A 33 9.00 12.22 1.95
CA ARG A 33 7.98 11.26 1.48
C ARG A 33 8.44 9.84 1.83
N ALA A 34 7.60 9.09 2.52
CA ALA A 34 7.96 7.78 3.06
C ALA A 34 6.76 6.83 3.07
N VAL A 35 7.06 5.53 3.16
CA VAL A 35 6.14 4.53 3.71
C VAL A 35 6.14 4.73 5.22
N ARG A 36 4.96 4.96 5.79
CA ARG A 36 4.79 5.39 7.17
C ARG A 36 3.83 4.49 7.92
N VAL A 37 4.19 4.18 9.16
CA VAL A 37 3.48 3.29 10.07
C VAL A 37 2.83 4.13 11.15
N PRO A 38 1.51 4.03 11.36
CA PRO A 38 0.86 4.72 12.46
C PRO A 38 1.34 4.17 13.80
N GLN A 39 1.72 5.07 14.71
CA GLN A 39 2.16 4.79 16.06
C GLN A 39 1.51 5.74 17.06
N GLY A 40 1.34 5.25 18.30
CA GLY A 40 0.73 6.00 19.39
C GLY A 40 -0.80 5.95 19.37
N ASP A 41 -1.41 6.71 20.29
CA ASP A 41 -2.86 6.87 20.35
C ASP A 41 -3.37 7.88 19.30
N LYS A 42 -4.69 8.04 19.19
CA LYS A 42 -5.30 8.94 18.20
C LYS A 42 -5.01 10.42 18.45
N ASP A 43 -4.82 10.83 19.70
CA ASP A 43 -4.59 12.24 19.99
C ASP A 43 -3.13 12.64 19.75
N MET A 44 -2.22 11.69 19.83
CA MET A 44 -0.78 11.91 19.71
C MET A 44 -0.15 11.17 18.53
N CYS A 45 -0.97 10.59 17.63
CA CYS A 45 -0.56 9.76 16.50
C CYS A 45 0.64 10.36 15.75
N VAL A 46 1.58 9.47 15.45
CA VAL A 46 2.78 9.74 14.65
C VAL A 46 2.83 8.71 13.53
N LEU A 47 3.05 9.17 12.31
CA LEU A 47 3.25 8.35 11.13
C LEU A 47 4.76 8.14 10.93
N ALA A 48 5.31 7.17 11.66
CA ALA A 48 6.75 6.90 11.69
C ALA A 48 7.24 6.27 10.37
N PRO A 49 8.32 6.76 9.76
CA PRO A 49 8.82 6.18 8.52
C PRO A 49 9.37 4.77 8.74
N CYS A 50 9.12 3.86 7.81
CA CYS A 50 9.80 2.56 7.74
C CYS A 50 10.64 2.39 6.45
N ALA A 51 10.32 3.17 5.42
CA ALA A 51 11.10 3.26 4.19
C ALA A 51 10.88 4.64 3.54
N TYR A 52 11.89 5.18 2.87
CA TYR A 52 11.87 6.51 2.26
C TYR A 52 11.74 6.40 0.75
N VAL A 53 10.88 7.22 0.16
CA VAL A 53 10.74 7.29 -1.30
C VAL A 53 11.86 8.14 -1.87
N ALA A 54 12.47 7.69 -2.97
CA ALA A 54 13.54 8.42 -3.61
C ALA A 54 13.09 9.81 -4.08
N THR A 55 13.97 10.80 -3.92
CA THR A 55 13.68 12.21 -4.29
C THR A 55 14.20 12.57 -5.67
N SER A 56 15.13 11.81 -6.22
CA SER A 56 15.78 12.07 -7.50
C SER A 56 16.08 10.77 -8.25
N GLU A 57 16.24 10.90 -9.56
CA GLU A 57 16.66 9.78 -10.42
C GLU A 57 18.07 9.32 -10.07
N LYS A 58 18.26 8.00 -10.02
CA LYS A 58 19.58 7.38 -10.01
C LYS A 58 19.73 6.65 -11.33
N HIS A 59 20.63 7.14 -12.19
CA HIS A 59 20.86 6.60 -13.53
C HIS A 59 21.24 5.11 -13.59
N SER A 60 21.58 4.50 -12.45
CA SER A 60 21.94 3.08 -12.33
C SER A 60 20.75 2.14 -12.16
N LEU A 61 19.54 2.64 -11.88
CA LEU A 61 18.35 1.80 -11.66
C LEU A 61 17.32 2.01 -12.77
N PRO A 62 16.72 0.93 -13.32
CA PRO A 62 15.65 1.04 -14.32
C PRO A 62 14.29 1.38 -13.69
N SER A 63 14.25 2.37 -12.80
CA SER A 63 13.09 2.73 -11.98
C SER A 63 12.90 4.24 -11.89
N ALA A 64 11.65 4.68 -11.85
CA ALA A 64 11.32 6.05 -11.51
C ALA A 64 11.59 6.33 -10.02
N PRO A 65 11.99 7.56 -9.61
CA PRO A 65 12.26 7.88 -8.21
C PRO A 65 11.07 7.59 -7.30
N ALA A 66 9.86 7.90 -7.78
CA ALA A 66 8.62 7.67 -7.05
C ALA A 66 8.30 6.18 -6.81
N LEU A 67 9.02 5.27 -7.45
CA LEU A 67 8.87 3.81 -7.34
C LEU A 67 10.12 3.12 -6.75
N THR A 68 11.02 3.90 -6.15
CA THR A 68 12.24 3.41 -5.50
C THR A 68 12.19 3.72 -4.00
N LEU A 69 12.51 2.73 -3.15
CA LEU A 69 12.49 2.82 -1.70
C LEU A 69 13.87 2.61 -1.09
N TYR A 70 14.16 3.36 -0.02
CA TYR A 70 15.39 3.28 0.78
C TYR A 70 15.07 3.03 2.25
N GLU A 71 15.98 2.37 2.96
CA GLU A 71 15.86 2.16 4.41
C GLU A 71 16.21 3.40 5.23
N ASP A 72 16.97 4.33 4.67
CA ASP A 72 17.43 5.56 5.34
C ASP A 72 17.05 6.82 4.58
N VAL A 73 17.00 7.92 5.34
CA VAL A 73 16.64 9.25 4.83
C VAL A 73 17.67 9.81 3.86
N ASP A 74 18.94 9.40 4.01
CA ASP A 74 20.06 9.82 3.17
C ASP A 74 20.11 9.06 1.83
N GLN A 75 19.17 8.12 1.61
CA GLN A 75 19.02 7.30 0.40
C GLN A 75 20.29 6.51 0.04
N GLN A 76 20.97 5.99 1.05
CA GLN A 76 22.21 5.20 0.89
C GLN A 76 21.94 3.70 0.79
N ARG A 77 20.96 3.18 1.52
CA ARG A 77 20.62 1.74 1.55
C ARG A 77 19.33 1.49 0.79
N LEU A 78 19.46 1.02 -0.44
CA LEU A 78 18.32 0.61 -1.27
C LEU A 78 17.55 -0.49 -0.54
N LEU A 79 16.22 -0.38 -0.51
CA LEU A 79 15.33 -1.42 0.01
C LEU A 79 14.77 -2.27 -1.14
N CYS A 80 14.12 -1.59 -2.09
CA CYS A 80 13.57 -2.18 -3.29
C CYS A 80 13.26 -1.11 -4.33
N TYR A 81 13.03 -1.55 -5.57
CA TYR A 81 12.56 -0.68 -6.64
C TYR A 81 11.59 -1.43 -7.56
N VAL A 82 10.71 -0.68 -8.21
CA VAL A 82 9.83 -1.21 -9.26
C VAL A 82 10.42 -0.86 -10.62
N GLU A 83 10.63 -1.86 -11.46
CA GLU A 83 11.07 -1.64 -12.83
C GLU A 83 10.06 -0.78 -13.61
N THR A 84 10.53 -0.21 -14.73
CA THR A 84 9.66 0.42 -15.72
C THR A 84 8.60 -0.60 -16.19
N PRO A 85 7.30 -0.24 -16.16
CA PRO A 85 6.24 -1.18 -16.46
C PRO A 85 6.32 -1.71 -17.89
N GLN A 86 6.00 -2.99 -18.05
CA GLN A 86 5.93 -3.66 -19.34
C GLN A 86 4.48 -4.04 -19.64
N GLU A 87 4.03 -3.87 -20.88
CA GLU A 87 2.73 -4.37 -21.32
C GLU A 87 2.93 -5.77 -21.91
N LEU A 88 2.34 -6.79 -21.29
CA LEU A 88 2.43 -8.20 -21.68
C LEU A 88 1.02 -8.77 -21.73
N ASP A 89 0.62 -9.34 -22.86
CA ASP A 89 -0.71 -9.94 -23.07
C ASP A 89 -1.90 -9.01 -22.70
N GLY A 90 -1.69 -7.70 -22.80
CA GLY A 90 -2.67 -6.67 -22.44
C GLY A 90 -2.77 -6.38 -20.94
N GLU A 91 -1.94 -7.00 -20.12
CA GLU A 91 -1.74 -6.67 -18.70
C GLU A 91 -0.51 -5.78 -18.53
N ARG A 92 -0.56 -4.84 -17.58
CA ARG A 92 0.60 -4.04 -17.21
C ARG A 92 1.35 -4.70 -16.06
N HIS A 93 2.59 -5.10 -16.32
CA HIS A 93 3.46 -5.79 -15.38
C HIS A 93 4.45 -4.83 -14.74
N HIS A 94 4.55 -4.91 -13.42
CA HIS A 94 5.45 -4.14 -12.58
C HIS A 94 6.33 -5.13 -11.79
N VAL A 95 7.54 -5.38 -12.29
CA VAL A 95 8.49 -6.26 -11.61
C VAL A 95 9.11 -5.49 -10.44
N VAL A 96 9.15 -6.10 -9.26
CA VAL A 96 9.77 -5.52 -8.07
C VAL A 96 11.03 -6.29 -7.74
N ARG A 97 12.10 -5.55 -7.48
CA ARG A 97 13.40 -6.09 -7.10
C ARG A 97 13.89 -5.55 -5.78
N ASP A 98 14.69 -6.36 -5.10
CA ASP A 98 15.37 -5.95 -3.89
C ASP A 98 16.69 -5.20 -4.16
N ALA A 99 17.43 -4.94 -3.09
CA ALA A 99 18.71 -4.26 -3.12
C ALA A 99 19.84 -5.08 -3.80
N GLN A 100 19.65 -6.39 -3.95
CA GLN A 100 20.58 -7.32 -4.60
C GLN A 100 20.18 -7.60 -6.05
N ASP A 101 19.24 -6.83 -6.60
CA ASP A 101 18.69 -7.01 -7.94
C ASP A 101 17.92 -8.32 -8.13
N GLN A 102 17.50 -8.98 -7.05
CA GLN A 102 16.71 -10.20 -7.13
C GLN A 102 15.23 -9.86 -7.24
N VAL A 103 14.51 -10.59 -8.11
CA VAL A 103 13.07 -10.44 -8.27
C VAL A 103 12.37 -10.97 -7.03
N ILE A 104 11.66 -10.09 -6.33
CA ILE A 104 10.85 -10.45 -5.16
C ILE A 104 9.40 -10.75 -5.55
N GLY A 105 8.96 -10.29 -6.72
CA GLY A 105 7.64 -10.56 -7.25
C GLY A 105 7.22 -9.59 -8.36
N THR A 106 6.02 -9.80 -8.87
CA THR A 106 5.45 -9.00 -9.96
C THR A 106 4.04 -8.57 -9.60
N LEU A 107 3.75 -7.27 -9.75
CA LEU A 107 2.38 -6.75 -9.69
C LEU A 107 1.83 -6.63 -11.11
N ARG A 108 0.65 -7.19 -11.34
CA ARG A 108 -0.04 -7.13 -12.63
C ARG A 108 -1.32 -6.34 -12.50
N ARG A 109 -1.45 -5.31 -13.33
CA ARG A 109 -2.71 -4.60 -13.53
C ARG A 109 -3.44 -5.25 -14.70
N VAL A 110 -4.53 -5.94 -14.37
CA VAL A 110 -5.38 -6.60 -15.36
C VAL A 110 -6.40 -5.57 -15.88
N PRO A 111 -6.51 -5.38 -17.20
CA PRO A 111 -7.41 -4.40 -17.78
C PRO A 111 -8.88 -4.73 -17.46
N PRO A 112 -9.77 -3.72 -17.46
CA PRO A 112 -11.19 -3.94 -17.22
C PRO A 112 -11.82 -4.82 -18.31
N LYS A 113 -12.59 -5.82 -17.90
CA LYS A 113 -13.53 -6.54 -18.79
C LYS A 113 -14.94 -6.07 -18.45
N ARG A 114 -15.59 -5.31 -19.35
CA ARG A 114 -16.91 -4.71 -19.09
C ARG A 114 -17.91 -5.77 -18.59
N PRO A 115 -18.71 -5.49 -17.55
CA PRO A 115 -18.86 -4.21 -16.81
C PRO A 115 -17.87 -4.00 -15.65
N PHE A 116 -16.86 -4.85 -15.49
CA PHE A 116 -15.93 -4.82 -14.36
C PHE A 116 -14.78 -3.82 -14.55
N LYS A 117 -14.35 -3.18 -13.45
CA LYS A 117 -13.15 -2.32 -13.39
C LYS A 117 -11.87 -3.15 -13.53
N HIS A 118 -10.73 -2.47 -13.73
CA HIS A 118 -9.42 -3.13 -13.66
C HIS A 118 -9.24 -3.86 -12.33
N THR A 119 -8.41 -4.89 -12.32
CA THR A 119 -8.06 -5.63 -11.10
C THR A 119 -6.56 -5.74 -10.99
N TRP A 120 -6.10 -6.17 -9.82
CA TRP A 120 -4.69 -6.36 -9.56
C TRP A 120 -4.40 -7.81 -9.21
N ARG A 121 -3.19 -8.25 -9.55
CA ARG A 121 -2.63 -9.52 -9.12
C ARG A 121 -1.22 -9.30 -8.61
N ILE A 122 -0.79 -10.11 -7.66
CA ILE A 122 0.59 -10.13 -7.17
C ILE A 122 1.07 -11.58 -7.24
N ASP A 123 2.17 -11.78 -7.95
CA ASP A 123 2.91 -13.03 -7.94
C ASP A 123 4.13 -12.87 -7.03
N GLN A 124 4.22 -13.69 -5.99
CA GLN A 124 5.37 -13.77 -5.10
C GLN A 124 5.98 -15.18 -5.22
N PRO A 125 7.28 -15.31 -5.53
CA PRO A 125 7.93 -16.61 -5.65
C PRO A 125 7.72 -17.47 -4.39
N GLY A 126 7.34 -18.73 -4.58
CA GLY A 126 7.10 -19.68 -3.50
C GLY A 126 5.73 -19.60 -2.82
N HIS A 127 4.86 -18.68 -3.24
CA HIS A 127 3.52 -18.50 -2.67
C HIS A 127 2.42 -18.47 -3.74
N PRO A 128 1.15 -18.75 -3.36
CA PRO A 128 0.04 -18.64 -4.29
C PRO A 128 -0.19 -17.19 -4.75
N GLU A 129 -0.78 -17.05 -5.94
CA GLU A 129 -1.17 -15.75 -6.51
C GLU A 129 -2.13 -15.00 -5.57
N ILE A 130 -1.88 -13.71 -5.38
CA ILE A 130 -2.76 -12.81 -4.65
C ILE A 130 -3.60 -12.01 -5.64
N VAL A 131 -4.92 -12.06 -5.53
CA VAL A 131 -5.85 -11.36 -6.43
C VAL A 131 -6.58 -10.25 -5.70
N GLY A 132 -6.41 -9.01 -6.17
CA GLY A 132 -7.14 -7.83 -5.70
C GLY A 132 -8.56 -7.78 -6.28
N ARG A 133 -9.56 -7.94 -5.42
CA ARG A 133 -11.00 -7.87 -5.77
C ARG A 133 -11.66 -6.67 -5.10
N ASN A 134 -12.69 -6.14 -5.75
CA ASN A 134 -13.59 -5.21 -5.09
C ASN A 134 -14.25 -5.89 -3.90
N GLU A 135 -14.30 -5.20 -2.76
CA GLU A 135 -15.01 -5.65 -1.55
C GLU A 135 -16.50 -5.98 -1.83
N LEU A 136 -17.12 -5.32 -2.81
CA LEU A 136 -18.51 -5.56 -3.25
C LEU A 136 -18.68 -6.74 -4.22
N ALA A 137 -17.61 -7.30 -4.78
CA ALA A 137 -17.68 -8.40 -5.76
C ALA A 137 -17.40 -9.79 -5.14
N SER A 138 -17.13 -9.88 -3.84
CA SER A 138 -16.77 -11.12 -3.14
C SER A 138 -17.93 -11.79 -2.38
N GLY A 139 -19.18 -11.34 -2.54
CA GLY A 139 -20.32 -11.94 -1.84
C GLY A 139 -21.07 -13.00 -2.65
N SER A 140 -20.94 -14.28 -2.27
CA SER A 140 -22.07 -15.22 -2.49
C SER A 140 -23.21 -14.81 -1.57
N ALA A 141 -24.46 -14.85 -2.04
CA ALA A 141 -25.64 -14.41 -1.29
C ALA A 141 -25.81 -15.10 0.09
N LYS A 142 -25.12 -16.22 0.34
CA LYS A 142 -25.11 -16.93 1.63
C LYS A 142 -24.12 -16.35 2.66
N GLU A 143 -23.04 -15.68 2.26
CA GLU A 143 -22.08 -15.08 3.21
C GLU A 143 -22.50 -13.69 3.72
N VAL A 144 -23.34 -12.98 2.96
CA VAL A 144 -23.84 -11.65 3.33
C VAL A 144 -24.67 -11.70 4.62
N ALA A 145 -25.31 -12.83 4.93
CA ALA A 145 -26.05 -13.04 6.17
C ALA A 145 -25.16 -13.32 7.39
N GLY A 146 -23.90 -13.75 7.20
CA GLY A 146 -22.98 -14.10 8.30
C GLY A 146 -22.06 -12.96 8.75
N ARG A 147 -21.78 -11.98 7.88
CA ARG A 147 -20.80 -10.89 8.14
C ARG A 147 -21.37 -9.67 8.89
N ALA A 148 -22.57 -9.76 9.47
CA ALA A 148 -23.05 -8.74 10.42
C ALA A 148 -22.35 -8.82 11.80
N ALA A 149 -21.63 -9.91 12.09
CA ALA A 149 -20.94 -10.13 13.37
C ALA A 149 -19.45 -9.69 13.40
N GLY A 150 -18.89 -9.17 12.29
CA GLY A 150 -17.44 -8.89 12.16
C GLY A 150 -17.07 -7.41 12.04
N ARG A 151 -17.91 -6.49 12.52
CA ARG A 151 -17.70 -5.03 12.51
C ARG A 151 -16.61 -4.54 13.49
N PHE A 152 -15.40 -5.08 13.49
CA PHE A 152 -14.27 -4.49 14.24
C PHE A 152 -12.99 -4.93 13.51
N VAL A 153 -12.23 -4.08 12.80
CA VAL A 153 -11.16 -3.22 13.38
C VAL A 153 -10.83 -1.94 12.55
N SER A 154 -11.37 -1.68 11.34
CA SER A 154 -10.90 -0.51 10.53
C SER A 154 -11.53 0.86 10.86
N GLY A 155 -12.42 0.96 11.85
CA GLY A 155 -13.34 2.10 11.97
C GLY A 155 -12.85 3.34 12.71
N VAL A 156 -11.54 3.57 12.93
CA VAL A 156 -11.13 4.61 13.90
C VAL A 156 -9.99 5.53 13.51
N PHE A 157 -9.57 5.55 12.24
CA PHE A 157 -8.58 6.51 11.73
C PHE A 157 -9.06 7.36 10.53
N ASP A 158 -10.24 7.08 9.97
CA ASP A 158 -10.78 7.82 8.81
C ASP A 158 -11.02 9.32 9.15
N ASP A 159 -11.32 9.63 10.41
CA ASP A 159 -11.53 11.00 10.90
C ASP A 159 -10.23 11.83 11.05
N MET A 160 -9.04 11.21 11.05
CA MET A 160 -7.78 11.95 11.20
C MET A 160 -7.13 12.36 9.88
N LEU A 161 -7.59 11.80 8.76
CA LEU A 161 -6.99 12.02 7.44
C LEU A 161 -7.84 12.94 6.53
N ASN A 162 -9.01 13.39 6.98
CA ASN A 162 -9.86 14.35 6.26
C ASN A 162 -9.86 15.75 6.90
N PRO A 163 -8.96 16.66 6.47
CA PRO A 163 -9.15 18.08 6.71
C PRO A 163 -10.11 18.62 5.62
N GLY A 164 -11.35 18.94 5.97
CA GLY A 164 -12.29 19.50 5.01
C GLY A 164 -11.88 20.90 4.53
N GLU A 165 -11.84 21.10 3.21
CA GLU A 165 -12.43 22.23 2.48
C GLU A 165 -12.40 21.92 0.96
N GLY A 166 -13.57 21.75 0.33
CA GLY A 166 -13.74 22.06 -1.10
C GLY A 166 -13.51 20.99 -2.18
N ASP A 167 -13.61 19.69 -1.90
CA ASP A 167 -14.05 18.69 -2.90
C ASP A 167 -14.36 17.41 -2.13
N SER A 168 -15.49 16.76 -2.42
CA SER A 168 -15.76 15.46 -1.78
C SER A 168 -14.63 14.51 -2.20
N PRO A 169 -13.85 13.90 -1.29
CA PRO A 169 -12.83 12.96 -1.70
C PRO A 169 -13.57 11.85 -2.44
N THR A 170 -13.24 11.68 -3.72
CA THR A 170 -13.69 10.54 -4.50
C THR A 170 -13.35 9.30 -3.67
N LYS A 171 -14.38 8.67 -3.08
CA LYS A 171 -14.22 7.57 -2.15
C LYS A 171 -13.28 6.54 -2.80
N TYR A 172 -12.05 6.43 -2.28
CA TYR A 172 -11.06 5.53 -2.83
C TYR A 172 -11.65 4.12 -2.83
N ARG A 173 -11.37 3.37 -3.90
CA ARG A 173 -11.88 2.00 -4.03
C ARG A 173 -11.20 1.13 -2.98
N SER A 174 -11.99 0.47 -2.14
CA SER A 174 -11.47 -0.57 -1.25
C SER A 174 -11.25 -1.87 -2.02
N LEU A 175 -10.06 -2.47 -1.84
CA LEU A 175 -9.70 -3.76 -2.39
C LEU A 175 -9.46 -4.77 -1.26
N GLU A 176 -10.08 -5.94 -1.41
CA GLU A 176 -9.71 -7.15 -0.68
C GLU A 176 -8.79 -7.97 -1.57
N TRP A 177 -7.57 -8.24 -1.09
CA TRP A 177 -6.59 -9.05 -1.78
C TRP A 177 -6.61 -10.45 -1.20
N ARG A 178 -6.87 -11.45 -2.05
CA ARG A 178 -7.07 -12.82 -1.61
C ARG A 178 -6.07 -13.78 -2.23
N SER A 179 -5.60 -14.72 -1.43
CA SER A 179 -4.83 -15.89 -1.89
C SER A 179 -5.67 -17.12 -1.54
N GLY A 180 -6.30 -17.73 -2.55
CA GLY A 180 -7.36 -18.71 -2.30
C GLY A 180 -8.54 -18.07 -1.57
N ASP A 181 -8.94 -18.66 -0.44
CA ASP A 181 -10.07 -18.19 0.37
C ASP A 181 -9.67 -17.10 1.39
N ASP A 182 -8.37 -16.95 1.66
CA ASP A 182 -7.84 -16.07 2.69
C ASP A 182 -7.67 -14.63 2.21
N ILE A 183 -8.05 -13.67 3.04
CA ILE A 183 -7.75 -12.24 2.84
C ILE A 183 -6.37 -11.96 3.39
N VAL A 184 -5.42 -11.63 2.52
CA VAL A 184 -4.00 -11.46 2.87
C VAL A 184 -3.56 -9.99 2.88
N ILE A 185 -4.23 -9.13 2.11
CA ILE A 185 -4.07 -7.67 2.15
C ILE A 185 -5.45 -7.01 2.05
N THR A 186 -5.64 -5.88 2.71
CA THR A 186 -6.76 -4.96 2.42
C THR A 186 -6.20 -3.58 2.14
N SER A 187 -6.72 -2.89 1.13
CA SER A 187 -6.31 -1.52 0.83
C SER A 187 -7.50 -0.61 0.60
N GLU A 188 -7.40 0.63 1.05
CA GLU A 188 -8.31 1.73 0.72
C GLU A 188 -7.60 2.56 -0.37
N GLY A 189 -7.90 2.26 -1.63
CA GLY A 189 -7.11 2.70 -2.76
C GLY A 189 -5.63 2.32 -2.59
N SER A 190 -4.77 3.33 -2.61
CA SER A 190 -3.33 3.24 -2.35
C SER A 190 -2.88 4.06 -1.15
N THR A 191 -3.84 4.67 -0.42
CA THR A 191 -3.55 5.59 0.67
C THR A 191 -3.33 4.86 1.99
N LYS A 192 -4.06 3.77 2.21
CA LYS A 192 -3.95 2.91 3.40
C LYS A 192 -3.91 1.44 2.99
N VAL A 193 -2.95 0.71 3.52
CA VAL A 193 -2.78 -0.73 3.25
C VAL A 193 -2.56 -1.47 4.57
N ASN A 194 -3.25 -2.60 4.70
CA ASN A 194 -3.09 -3.52 5.81
C ASN A 194 -2.70 -4.92 5.29
N VAL A 195 -1.53 -5.41 5.70
CA VAL A 195 -0.98 -6.73 5.35
C VAL A 195 -1.26 -7.70 6.50
N ARG A 196 -2.10 -8.69 6.23
CA ARG A 196 -2.61 -9.64 7.23
C ARG A 196 -1.80 -10.92 7.31
N ALA A 197 -1.27 -11.38 6.19
CA ALA A 197 -0.53 -12.64 6.14
C ALA A 197 0.98 -12.40 6.31
N ASP A 198 1.61 -13.15 7.21
CA ASP A 198 3.03 -12.98 7.54
C ASP A 198 3.97 -13.33 6.39
N TRP A 199 3.53 -14.20 5.49
CA TRP A 199 4.32 -14.62 4.35
C TRP A 199 4.37 -13.58 3.22
N VAL A 200 3.47 -12.60 3.21
CA VAL A 200 3.46 -11.56 2.17
C VAL A 200 4.68 -10.65 2.34
N ASP A 201 5.49 -10.51 1.30
CA ASP A 201 6.62 -9.58 1.32
C ASP A 201 6.09 -8.14 1.35
N ARG A 202 6.44 -7.40 2.40
CA ARG A 202 5.97 -6.01 2.62
C ARG A 202 6.38 -5.09 1.48
N ARG A 203 7.51 -5.36 0.82
CA ARG A 203 7.98 -4.58 -0.33
C ARG A 203 7.03 -4.67 -1.52
N LEU A 204 6.35 -5.80 -1.72
CA LEU A 204 5.30 -5.94 -2.75
C LEU A 204 4.06 -5.10 -2.41
N ALA A 205 3.65 -5.09 -1.14
CA ALA A 205 2.55 -4.23 -0.68
C ALA A 205 2.91 -2.74 -0.81
N PHE A 206 4.14 -2.36 -0.46
CA PHE A 206 4.63 -0.99 -0.64
C PHE A 206 4.64 -0.59 -2.12
N ALA A 207 5.13 -1.47 -3.00
CA ALA A 207 5.13 -1.25 -4.44
C ALA A 207 3.72 -1.00 -4.99
N PHE A 208 2.73 -1.80 -4.58
CA PHE A 208 1.33 -1.56 -4.95
C PHE A 208 0.86 -0.15 -4.58
N ALA A 209 1.11 0.26 -3.33
CA ALA A 209 0.71 1.58 -2.85
C ALA A 209 1.46 2.73 -3.55
N LEU A 210 2.70 2.51 -4.00
CA LEU A 210 3.44 3.50 -4.79
C LEU A 210 2.92 3.63 -6.22
N ILE A 211 2.55 2.52 -6.87
CA ILE A 211 2.02 2.50 -8.23
C ILE A 211 0.62 3.15 -8.26
N GLY A 212 -0.21 2.84 -7.27
CA GLY A 212 -1.57 3.37 -7.16
C GLY A 212 -2.63 2.56 -7.90
N ASP A 213 -3.88 2.66 -7.44
CA ASP A 213 -5.05 1.98 -8.03
C ASP A 213 -5.82 2.83 -9.07
N ASN A 214 -5.21 3.91 -9.56
CA ASN A 214 -5.86 4.89 -10.42
C ASN A 214 -6.04 4.37 -11.85
#